data_AF-A0A5N6RRI6-F1
#
_entry.id   AF-A0A5N6RRI6-F1
#
_cell.length_a   1.000
_cell.length_b   1.000
_cell.length_c   1.000
_cell.angle_alpha   90.00
_cell.angle_beta   90.00
_cell.angle_gamma   90.00
#
_symmetry.space_group_name_H-M   'P 1'
#
loop_
_entity.id
_entity.type
_entity.pdbx_description
1 polymer ?
#
loop_
_entity_poly.entity_id
_entity_poly.type
_entity_poly.pdbx_seq_one_letter_code
_entity_poly.pdbx_strand_id
1 'polypeptide(L)'
;MYLRKMETGTREAVYSLDFSDYGHVSMQGEYLTYEDTYLAVTGGSGIFEGVYGQGIPELPTELTGKPVMPSPSVEPSPNAKATEPHATIPNFTN
;
A
#
# COMPACT_ATOMS: atom_id res chain seq x y z
N MET A 1 -11.04 -3.37 0.52
CA MET A 1 -10.42 -4.29 1.49
C MET A 1 -11.45 -5.28 2.00
N TYR A 2 -11.19 -6.58 1.89
CA TYR A 2 -12.00 -7.65 2.44
C TYR A 2 -11.22 -8.36 3.55
N LEU A 3 -11.84 -8.49 4.73
CA LEU A 3 -11.29 -9.23 5.86
C LEU A 3 -12.21 -10.38 6.22
N ARG A 4 -11.70 -11.61 6.18
CA ARG A 4 -12.41 -12.80 6.67
C ARG A 4 -11.83 -13.23 8.01
N LYS A 5 -12.68 -13.34 9.04
CA LYS A 5 -12.26 -13.82 10.35
C LYS A 5 -12.03 -15.34 10.30
N MET A 6 -10.87 -15.80 10.76
CA MET A 6 -10.57 -17.22 11.00
C MET A 6 -10.87 -17.58 12.46
N GLU A 7 -10.98 -18.87 12.75
CA GLU A 7 -11.40 -19.40 14.06
C GLU A 7 -10.46 -19.02 15.23
N THR A 8 -9.20 -18.65 14.93
CA THR A 8 -8.13 -18.40 15.91
C THR A 8 -7.77 -16.93 16.13
N GLY A 9 -8.56 -15.98 15.62
CA GLY A 9 -8.28 -14.54 15.76
C GLY A 9 -7.42 -13.94 14.65
N THR A 10 -6.78 -14.78 13.84
CA THR A 10 -6.19 -14.41 12.54
C THR A 10 -7.29 -13.98 11.57
N ARG A 11 -6.98 -13.02 10.68
CA ARG A 11 -7.87 -12.65 9.58
C ARG A 11 -7.16 -12.93 8.26
N GLU A 12 -7.91 -13.36 7.25
CA GLU A 12 -7.42 -13.34 5.88
C GLU A 12 -7.76 -11.98 5.27
N ALA A 13 -6.74 -11.30 4.77
CA ALA A 13 -6.85 -10.01 4.10
C ALA A 13 -6.67 -10.19 2.60
N VAL A 14 -7.62 -9.65 1.84
CA VAL A 14 -7.51 -9.46 0.39
C VAL A 14 -7.80 -7.99 0.11
N TYR A 15 -6.81 -7.26 -0.41
CA TYR A 15 -6.96 -5.85 -0.74
C TYR A 15 -5.99 -5.39 -1.82
N SER A 16 -6.30 -4.24 -2.42
CA SER A 16 -5.42 -3.53 -3.33
C SER A 16 -4.95 -2.22 -2.70
N LEU A 17 -3.73 -1.80 -3.01
CA LEU A 17 -3.23 -0.46 -2.78
C LEU A 17 -3.28 0.30 -4.11
N ASP A 18 -4.05 1.38 -4.15
CA ASP A 18 -4.21 2.22 -5.33
C ASP A 18 -3.22 3.38 -5.32
N PHE A 19 -2.43 3.49 -6.37
CA PHE A 19 -1.52 4.60 -6.65
C PHE A 19 -2.04 5.42 -7.84
N SER A 20 -3.36 5.47 -7.99
CA SER A 20 -4.07 6.26 -9.00
C SER A 20 -3.56 6.01 -10.41
N ASP A 21 -3.06 7.03 -11.10
CA ASP A 21 -2.57 6.92 -12.48
C ASP A 21 -1.43 5.91 -12.64
N TYR A 22 -0.67 5.62 -11.58
CA TYR A 22 0.36 4.58 -11.62
C TYR A 22 -0.23 3.17 -11.64
N GLY A 23 -1.48 2.99 -11.24
CA GLY A 23 -2.16 1.71 -11.11
C GLY A 23 -2.24 1.22 -9.66
N HIS A 24 -2.46 -0.08 -9.48
CA HIS A 24 -2.65 -0.67 -8.16
C HIS A 24 -1.84 -1.95 -7.96
N VAL A 25 -1.65 -2.33 -6.70
CA VAL A 25 -1.03 -3.60 -6.30
C VAL A 25 -2.02 -4.39 -5.47
N SER A 26 -2.36 -5.61 -5.90
CA SER A 26 -3.24 -6.53 -5.18
C SER A 26 -2.43 -7.48 -4.30
N MET A 27 -2.93 -7.71 -3.08
CA MET A 27 -2.28 -8.56 -2.09
C MET A 27 -3.27 -9.46 -1.38
N GLN A 28 -2.79 -10.62 -0.95
CA GLN A 28 -3.53 -11.59 -0.14
C GLN A 28 -2.62 -12.22 0.91
N GLY A 29 -3.14 -12.42 2.12
CA GLY A 29 -2.41 -13.12 3.17
C GLY A 29 -3.08 -13.05 4.52
N GLU A 30 -2.38 -13.56 5.53
CA GLU A 30 -2.80 -13.44 6.92
C GLU A 30 -2.53 -12.04 7.46
N TYR A 31 -3.49 -11.52 8.21
CA TYR A 31 -3.42 -10.24 8.90
C TYR A 31 -3.54 -10.48 10.42
N LEU A 32 -2.43 -10.23 11.12
CA LEU A 32 -2.34 -10.29 12.58
C LEU A 32 -2.35 -8.86 13.14
N THR A 33 -3.15 -8.62 14.18
CA THR A 33 -3.32 -7.27 14.74
C THR A 33 -2.22 -6.84 15.70
N TYR A 34 -1.35 -7.76 16.12
CA TYR A 34 -0.37 -7.55 17.19
C TYR A 34 1.07 -7.91 16.79
N GLU A 35 1.27 -8.44 15.58
CA GLU A 35 2.56 -8.90 15.09
C GLU A 35 2.69 -8.60 13.59
N ASP A 36 3.92 -8.46 13.12
CA ASP A 36 4.21 -8.25 11.71
C ASP A 36 3.82 -9.48 10.88
N THR A 37 3.32 -9.24 9.66
CA THR A 37 2.92 -10.29 8.72
C THR A 37 3.42 -9.98 7.33
N TYR A 38 3.59 -11.03 6.52
CA TYR A 38 3.91 -10.92 5.11
C TYR A 38 2.69 -11.31 4.28
N LEU A 39 2.26 -10.42 3.39
CA LEU A 39 1.22 -10.70 2.40
C LEU A 39 1.86 -10.99 1.05
N ALA A 40 1.29 -11.95 0.31
CA ALA A 40 1.70 -12.23 -1.05
C ALA A 40 1.13 -11.17 -1.99
N VAL A 41 1.97 -10.59 -2.84
CA VAL A 41 1.50 -9.79 -3.98
C VAL A 41 0.94 -10.75 -5.02
N THR A 42 -0.35 -10.59 -5.34
CA THR A 42 -1.09 -11.46 -6.25
C THR A 42 -1.25 -10.87 -7.66
N GLY A 43 -0.91 -9.59 -7.83
CA GLY A 43 -0.94 -8.91 -9.12
C GLY A 43 -0.85 -7.40 -8.98
N GLY A 44 -0.92 -6.71 -10.12
CA GLY A 44 -1.00 -5.25 -10.17
C GLY A 44 -1.37 -4.75 -11.58
N SER A 45 -1.59 -3.44 -11.69
CA SER A 45 -1.89 -2.75 -12.95
C SER A 45 -0.99 -1.55 -13.17
N GLY A 46 -1.00 -0.98 -14.38
CA GLY A 46 -0.20 0.20 -14.69
C GLY A 46 1.29 -0.10 -14.60
N ILE A 47 2.05 0.69 -13.83
CA ILE A 47 3.49 0.44 -13.63
C ILE A 47 3.76 -0.83 -12.82
N PHE A 48 2.74 -1.40 -12.18
CA PHE A 48 2.81 -2.63 -11.40
C PHE A 48 2.32 -3.85 -12.19
N GLU A 49 2.12 -3.74 -13.51
CA GLU A 49 1.72 -4.89 -14.31
C GLU A 49 2.78 -6.01 -14.25
N GLY A 50 2.32 -7.25 -13.99
CA GLY A 50 3.20 -8.42 -13.91
C GLY A 50 3.91 -8.65 -12.57
N VAL A 51 3.66 -7.82 -11.55
CA VAL A 51 4.20 -8.08 -10.20
C VAL A 51 3.57 -9.33 -9.58
N TYR A 52 4.40 -10.22 -9.05
CA TYR A 52 3.96 -11.39 -8.31
C TYR A 52 5.04 -11.81 -7.31
N GLY A 53 4.63 -12.19 -6.09
CA GLY A 53 5.56 -12.62 -5.04
C GLY A 53 6.24 -11.45 -4.32
N GLN A 54 7.56 -11.51 -4.16
CA GLN A 54 8.37 -10.51 -3.44
C GLN A 54 9.25 -9.73 -4.42
N GLY A 55 8.77 -8.59 -4.88
CA GLY A 55 9.51 -7.71 -5.78
C GLY A 55 8.58 -6.75 -6.52
N ILE A 56 8.99 -5.49 -6.60
CA ILE A 56 8.33 -4.45 -7.38
C ILE A 56 9.34 -3.93 -8.42
N PRO A 57 8.88 -3.55 -9.62
CA PRO A 57 9.74 -2.95 -10.64
C PRO A 57 10.34 -1.63 -10.16
N GLU A 58 11.30 -1.08 -10.91
CA GLU A 58 11.83 0.26 -10.61
C GLU A 58 10.68 1.28 -10.53
N LEU A 59 10.58 1.92 -9.37
CA LEU A 59 9.50 2.87 -9.10
C LEU A 59 9.89 4.29 -9.52
N PRO A 60 8.91 5.12 -9.91
CA PRO A 60 9.10 6.57 -10.06
C PRO A 60 9.72 7.17 -8.80
N THR A 61 10.65 8.13 -8.98
CA THR A 61 11.42 8.75 -7.88
C THR A 61 10.53 9.36 -6.79
N GLU A 62 9.33 9.80 -7.17
CA GLU A 62 8.29 10.36 -6.29
C GLU A 62 7.81 9.35 -5.24
N LEU A 63 7.85 8.05 -5.57
CA LEU A 63 7.48 6.93 -4.69
C LEU A 63 8.67 6.34 -3.93
N THR A 64 9.90 6.80 -4.21
CA THR A 64 11.14 6.29 -3.58
C THR A 64 11.77 7.30 -2.62
N GLY A 65 10.99 8.26 -2.11
CA GLY A 65 11.44 9.18 -1.07
C GLY A 65 11.89 8.43 0.18
N LYS A 66 12.84 9.01 0.94
CA LYS A 66 13.35 8.39 2.18
C LYS A 66 12.20 8.19 3.18
N PRO A 67 11.85 6.96 3.58
CA PRO A 67 10.79 6.73 4.54
C PRO A 67 11.13 7.36 5.90
N VAL A 68 10.14 8.00 6.52
CA VAL A 68 10.22 8.39 7.92
C VAL A 68 10.04 7.13 8.76
N MET A 69 10.84 6.97 9.82
CA MET A 69 10.76 5.80 10.70
C MET A 69 9.34 5.66 11.29
N PRO A 70 8.71 4.48 11.20
CA PRO A 70 7.35 4.29 11.69
C PRO A 70 7.30 4.46 13.22
N SER A 71 6.36 5.28 13.69
CA SER A 71 6.09 5.46 15.12
C SER A 71 4.64 5.91 15.33
N PRO A 72 4.07 5.79 16.55
CA PRO A 72 2.70 6.23 16.82
C PRO A 72 2.46 7.73 16.64
N SER A 73 3.51 8.55 16.58
CA SER A 73 3.43 10.01 16.47
C SER A 73 3.73 10.54 15.07
N VAL A 74 4.04 9.66 14.10
CA VAL A 74 4.29 10.10 12.72
C VAL A 74 2.99 10.58 12.10
N GLU A 75 3.04 11.69 11.37
CA GLU A 75 1.88 12.26 10.70
C GLU A 75 2.22 12.64 9.24
N PRO A 76 1.23 12.63 8.33
CA PRO A 76 1.40 13.23 7.01
C PRO A 76 1.75 14.72 7.12
N SER A 77 2.51 15.26 6.17
CA SER A 77 2.83 16.69 6.14
C SER A 77 1.55 17.54 6.00
N PRO A 78 1.54 18.80 6.48
CA PRO A 78 0.39 19.69 6.31
C PRO A 78 -0.08 19.82 4.85
N ASN A 79 0.88 19.92 3.92
CA ASN A 79 0.61 20.05 2.48
C ASN A 79 -0.06 18.80 1.91
N ALA A 80 0.35 17.61 2.35
CA ALA A 80 -0.27 16.35 1.94
C ALA A 80 -1.68 16.21 2.52
N LYS A 81 -1.89 16.60 3.80
CA LYS A 81 -3.23 16.64 4.41
C LYS A 81 -4.16 17.64 3.71
N ALA A 82 -3.61 18.76 3.26
CA ALA A 82 -4.33 19.79 2.51
C ALA A 82 -4.52 19.45 1.03
N THR A 83 -4.06 18.28 0.57
CA THR A 83 -4.14 17.83 -0.83
C THR A 83 -3.53 18.83 -1.82
N GLU A 84 -2.43 19.49 -1.44
CA GLU A 84 -1.78 20.46 -2.32
C GLU A 84 -1.22 19.77 -3.58
N PRO A 85 -1.24 20.41 -4.77
CA PRO A 85 -0.87 19.75 -6.03
C PRO A 85 0.55 19.18 -6.07
N HIS A 86 1.52 19.78 -5.37
CA HIS A 86 2.89 19.26 -5.27
C HIS A 86 3.08 18.21 -4.17
N ALA A 87 2.04 17.95 -3.37
CA ALA A 87 2.06 17.03 -2.24
C ALA A 87 1.06 15.86 -2.42
N THR A 88 0.51 15.72 -3.62
CA THR A 88 -0.38 14.63 -4.03
C THR A 88 0.14 14.04 -5.34
N ILE A 89 -0.12 12.74 -5.54
CA ILE A 89 0.12 12.11 -6.82
C ILE A 89 -0.95 12.56 -7.83
N PRO A 90 -0.65 12.53 -9.15
CA PRO A 90 -1.64 12.81 -10.18
C PRO A 90 -2.91 11.97 -10.00
N ASN A 91 -4.07 12.64 -10.07
CA ASN A 91 -5.40 12.03 -9.97
C ASN A 91 -5.60 11.11 -8.76
N PHE A 92 -5.05 11.50 -7.59
CA PHE A 92 -5.11 10.70 -6.36
C PHE A 92 -6.54 10.21 -6.04
N THR A 93 -6.67 8.96 -5.61
CA THR A 93 -7.95 8.36 -5.22
C THR A 93 -8.39 8.90 -3.86
N ASN A 94 -9.63 9.34 -3.74
CA ASN A 94 -10.24 9.83 -2.49
C ASN A 94 -11.17 8.78 -1.88
#